data_AF-A0AAF0AZA3-F1
#
_entry.id   AF-A0AAF0AZA3-F1
#
_cell.length_a   1.000
_cell.length_b   1.000
_cell.length_c   1.000
_cell.angle_alpha   90.00
_cell.angle_beta   90.00
_cell.angle_gamma   90.00
#
_symmetry.space_group_name_H-M   'P 1'
#
loop_
_entity.id
_entity.type
_entity.pdbx_description
1 polymer ?
#
loop_
_entity_poly.entity_id
_entity_poly.type
_entity_poly.pdbx_seq_one_letter_code
_entity_poly.pdbx_strand_id
1 'polypeptide(L)'
;MDSMFYIMNIHNNGDNYKHEKNIDGNSFKIKNDIIYIYTKNIFEKLSYSYAFAQSVKLSYFENVVDDTIDKTKNIPECIARTGQIQLKKNDISKKIGELFVNRFYVNMNSDMLDTPEIFWDHEDFTETYEHFRKYLDISKRVEILNHR
;
A
#
# COMPACT_ATOMS: atom_id res chain seq x y z
N MET A 1 10.69 12.10 -10.12
CA MET A 1 9.76 12.19 -11.27
C MET A 1 8.49 11.54 -10.76
N ASP A 2 7.61 12.33 -10.16
CA ASP A 2 6.41 11.82 -9.46
C ASP A 2 5.47 11.18 -10.49
N SER A 3 5.28 9.88 -10.37
CA SER A 3 4.23 9.15 -11.10
C SER A 3 2.89 9.54 -10.51
N MET A 4 2.31 10.61 -11.04
CA MET A 4 0.99 11.10 -10.64
C MET A 4 -0.09 10.22 -11.30
N PHE A 5 -0.84 9.46 -10.49
CA PHE A 5 -1.93 8.61 -10.96
C PHE A 5 -3.13 9.48 -11.40
N TYR A 6 -3.55 9.37 -12.66
CA TYR A 6 -4.75 10.06 -13.17
C TYR A 6 -5.85 9.05 -13.49
N ILE A 7 -7.01 9.18 -12.83
CA ILE A 7 -8.19 8.33 -13.06
C ILE A 7 -9.15 9.06 -14.00
N MET A 8 -9.38 8.53 -15.20
CA MET A 8 -10.35 9.06 -16.15
C MET A 8 -11.61 8.19 -16.16
N ASN A 9 -12.69 8.69 -15.57
CA ASN A 9 -14.00 8.02 -15.56
C ASN A 9 -14.76 8.37 -16.85
N ILE A 10 -14.85 7.43 -17.79
CA ILE A 10 -15.57 7.64 -19.05
C ILE A 10 -17.04 7.25 -18.84
N HIS A 11 -17.93 8.25 -18.88
CA HIS A 11 -19.37 8.03 -18.76
C HIS A 11 -19.91 7.49 -20.09
N ASN A 12 -20.28 6.20 -20.12
CA ASN A 12 -20.92 5.61 -21.31
C ASN A 12 -22.44 5.53 -21.07
N ASN A 13 -23.20 6.41 -21.69
CA ASN A 13 -24.67 6.38 -21.68
C ASN A 13 -25.17 5.11 -22.37
N GLY A 14 -26.12 4.40 -21.76
CA GLY A 14 -26.81 3.28 -22.40
C GLY A 14 -27.16 2.18 -21.42
N ASP A 15 -28.45 1.97 -21.28
CA ASP A 15 -29.16 1.04 -20.41
C ASP A 15 -28.82 -0.44 -20.68
N ASN A 16 -28.80 -1.25 -19.62
CA ASN A 16 -29.48 -2.55 -19.48
C ASN A 16 -28.78 -3.42 -18.43
N TYR A 17 -29.52 -3.76 -17.38
CA TYR A 17 -29.18 -4.79 -16.41
C TYR A 17 -29.27 -6.16 -17.10
N LYS A 18 -28.13 -6.73 -17.48
CA LYS A 18 -28.00 -8.17 -17.69
C LYS A 18 -26.68 -8.65 -17.11
N HIS A 19 -26.80 -9.58 -16.17
CA HIS A 19 -25.77 -10.55 -15.82
C HIS A 19 -25.37 -11.30 -17.09
N GLU A 20 -24.35 -10.81 -17.78
CA GLU A 20 -23.51 -11.63 -18.64
C GLU A 20 -22.07 -11.33 -18.20
N LYS A 21 -21.58 -12.16 -17.27
CA LYS A 21 -20.14 -12.36 -17.11
C LYS A 21 -19.62 -12.84 -18.47
N ASN A 22 -19.22 -11.89 -19.32
CA ASN A 22 -18.30 -12.17 -20.40
C ASN A 22 -16.97 -12.51 -19.74
N ILE A 23 -16.77 -13.81 -19.63
CA ILE A 23 -15.47 -14.47 -19.50
C ILE A 23 -14.57 -13.82 -20.57
N ASP A 24 -13.39 -13.34 -20.17
CA ASP A 24 -12.29 -12.82 -21.02
C ASP A 24 -12.05 -11.30 -21.15
N GLY A 25 -12.66 -10.45 -20.33
CA GLY A 25 -12.29 -9.02 -20.27
C GLY A 25 -12.04 -8.53 -18.85
N ASN A 26 -10.78 -8.42 -18.41
CA ASN A 26 -10.47 -7.70 -17.18
C ASN A 26 -11.17 -6.32 -17.18
N SER A 27 -11.90 -6.02 -16.10
CA SER A 27 -12.62 -4.76 -15.85
C SER A 27 -11.71 -3.52 -15.78
N PHE A 28 -10.40 -3.73 -15.84
CA PHE A 28 -9.40 -2.70 -16.01
C PHE A 28 -8.31 -3.11 -17.02
N LYS A 29 -7.72 -2.13 -17.71
CA LYS A 29 -6.54 -2.29 -18.55
C LYS A 29 -5.46 -1.32 -18.12
N ILE A 30 -4.21 -1.69 -18.33
CA ILE A 30 -3.07 -0.87 -17.92
C ILE A 30 -2.16 -0.69 -19.13
N LYS A 31 -1.84 0.56 -19.44
CA LYS A 31 -0.95 0.91 -20.55
C LYS A 31 -0.19 2.18 -20.22
N ASN A 32 1.14 2.12 -20.28
CA ASN A 32 2.04 3.24 -20.01
C ASN A 32 1.73 3.93 -18.66
N ASP A 33 1.64 3.14 -17.58
CA ASP A 33 1.30 3.60 -16.22
C ASP A 33 -0.08 4.28 -16.07
N ILE A 34 -0.90 4.26 -17.13
CA ILE A 34 -2.28 4.71 -17.08
C ILE A 34 -3.17 3.49 -16.85
N ILE A 35 -3.98 3.59 -15.81
CA ILE A 35 -4.97 2.58 -15.43
C ILE A 35 -6.32 3.01 -15.99
N TYR A 36 -6.84 2.21 -16.90
CA TYR A 36 -8.16 2.39 -17.50
C TYR A 36 -9.14 1.45 -16.82
N ILE A 37 -10.16 2.00 -16.16
CA ILE A 37 -11.21 1.22 -15.50
C ILE A 37 -12.49 1.34 -16.32
N TYR A 38 -13.04 0.21 -16.77
CA TYR A 38 -14.21 0.15 -17.64
C TYR A 38 -15.37 -0.52 -16.89
N THR A 39 -15.89 0.15 -15.87
CA THR A 39 -17.03 -0.37 -15.11
C THR A 39 -18.05 0.70 -14.76
N LYS A 40 -19.33 0.29 -14.76
CA LYS A 40 -20.44 1.08 -14.24
C LYS A 40 -20.81 0.67 -12.82
N ASN A 41 -20.32 -0.48 -12.34
CA ASN A 41 -20.66 -1.01 -11.03
C ASN A 41 -19.97 -0.19 -9.92
N ILE A 42 -20.76 0.28 -8.95
CA ILE A 42 -20.26 1.07 -7.81
C ILE A 42 -19.31 0.25 -6.93
N PHE A 43 -19.57 -1.05 -6.75
CA PHE A 43 -18.76 -1.91 -5.89
C PHE A 43 -17.39 -2.21 -6.50
N GLU A 44 -17.30 -2.41 -7.82
CA GLU A 44 -16.00 -2.54 -8.50
C GLU A 44 -15.18 -1.24 -8.39
N LYS A 45 -15.82 -0.07 -8.57
CA LYS A 45 -15.16 1.22 -8.35
C LYS A 45 -14.66 1.37 -6.91
N LEU A 46 -15.44 0.89 -5.95
CA LEU A 46 -15.07 0.88 -4.55
C LEU A 46 -13.87 -0.04 -4.29
N SER A 47 -13.84 -1.23 -4.88
CA SER A 47 -12.69 -2.15 -4.85
C SER A 47 -11.40 -1.46 -5.32
N TYR A 48 -11.42 -0.81 -6.48
CA TYR A 48 -10.24 -0.09 -6.96
C TYR A 48 -9.86 1.06 -6.02
N SER A 49 -10.83 1.84 -5.56
CA SER A 49 -10.60 2.98 -4.65
C SER A 49 -9.95 2.54 -3.34
N TYR A 50 -10.38 1.41 -2.78
CA TYR A 50 -9.82 0.88 -1.54
C TYR A 50 -8.38 0.42 -1.73
N ALA A 51 -8.10 -0.34 -2.79
CA ALA A 51 -6.74 -0.77 -3.12
C ALA A 51 -5.80 0.44 -3.37
N PHE A 52 -6.29 1.49 -4.03
CA PHE A 52 -5.51 2.74 -4.17
C PHE A 52 -5.23 3.41 -2.82
N ALA A 53 -6.26 3.56 -1.98
CA ALA A 53 -6.11 4.16 -0.66
C ALA A 53 -5.08 3.39 0.18
N GLN A 54 -5.12 2.05 0.15
CA GLN A 54 -4.12 1.21 0.79
C GLN A 54 -2.72 1.44 0.24
N SER A 55 -2.56 1.49 -1.08
CA SER A 55 -1.26 1.72 -1.73
C SER A 55 -0.64 3.07 -1.33
N VAL A 56 -1.46 4.14 -1.29
CA VAL A 56 -1.01 5.47 -0.87
C VAL A 56 -0.65 5.49 0.61
N LYS A 57 -1.47 4.87 1.47
CA LYS A 57 -1.18 4.76 2.90
C LYS A 57 0.12 3.97 3.15
N LEU A 58 0.35 2.91 2.39
CA LEU A 58 1.58 2.12 2.46
C LEU A 58 2.81 2.96 2.07
N SER A 59 2.69 3.77 1.01
CA SER A 59 3.75 4.72 0.62
C SER A 59 4.10 5.72 1.73
N TYR A 60 3.12 6.16 2.53
CA TYR A 60 3.41 7.00 3.68
C TYR A 60 4.29 6.28 4.72
N PHE A 61 3.95 5.03 5.07
CA PHE A 61 4.75 4.27 6.04
C PHE A 61 6.14 3.91 5.51
N GLU A 62 6.24 3.55 4.22
CA GLU A 62 7.54 3.34 3.56
C GLU A 62 8.45 4.56 3.71
N ASN A 63 7.93 5.76 3.45
CA ASN A 63 8.69 7.01 3.65
C ASN A 63 9.09 7.24 5.11
N VAL A 64 8.19 6.98 6.07
CA VAL A 64 8.51 7.13 7.50
C VAL A 64 9.63 6.17 7.93
N VAL A 65 9.61 4.93 7.45
CA VAL A 65 10.65 3.94 7.73
C VAL A 65 11.96 4.35 7.05
N ASP A 66 11.94 4.75 5.78
CA ASP A 66 13.13 5.17 5.03
C ASP A 66 13.80 6.40 5.67
N ASP A 67 13.01 7.42 6.07
CA ASP A 67 13.48 8.58 6.83
C ASP A 67 14.14 8.18 8.15
N THR A 68 13.59 7.18 8.83
CA THR A 68 14.09 6.70 10.11
C THR A 68 15.42 5.97 9.92
N ILE A 69 15.54 5.15 8.88
CA ILE A 69 16.79 4.48 8.49
C ILE A 69 17.86 5.52 8.18
N ASP A 70 17.55 6.54 7.38
CA ASP A 70 18.51 7.58 7.02
C ASP A 70 19.03 8.38 8.22
N LYS A 71 18.15 8.66 9.20
CA LYS A 71 18.52 9.35 10.44
C LYS A 71 19.34 8.48 11.40
N THR A 72 19.29 7.15 11.26
CA THR A 72 19.90 6.24 12.23
C THR A 72 21.08 5.45 11.68
N LYS A 73 21.28 5.34 10.35
CA LYS A 73 22.34 4.55 9.69
C LYS A 73 23.76 4.80 10.19
N ASN A 74 24.07 6.05 10.55
CA ASN A 74 25.40 6.43 11.05
C ASN A 74 25.76 5.75 12.37
N ILE A 75 24.76 5.35 13.18
CA ILE A 75 24.97 4.73 14.49
C ILE A 75 25.58 3.32 14.33
N PRO A 76 24.92 2.36 13.64
CA PRO A 76 25.50 1.04 13.41
C PRO A 76 26.80 1.10 12.60
N GLU A 77 26.91 2.00 11.61
CA GLU A 77 28.16 2.17 10.84
C GLU A 77 29.34 2.60 11.70
N CYS A 78 29.14 3.58 12.59
CA CYS A 78 30.17 4.01 13.53
C CYS A 78 30.56 2.89 14.51
N ILE A 79 29.58 2.11 14.99
CA ILE A 79 29.85 0.96 15.87
C ILE A 79 30.67 -0.09 15.14
N ALA A 80 30.28 -0.43 13.90
CA ALA A 80 30.99 -1.42 13.07
C ALA A 80 32.43 -1.00 12.78
N ARG A 81 32.68 0.30 12.56
CA ARG A 81 34.01 0.83 12.24
C ARG A 81 34.91 1.04 13.46
N THR A 82 34.35 1.55 14.56
CA THR A 82 35.15 2.04 15.70
C THR A 82 35.05 1.15 16.94
N GLY A 83 34.08 0.24 16.99
CA GLY A 83 33.78 -0.57 18.17
C GLY A 83 33.22 0.22 19.36
N GLN A 84 32.97 1.52 19.19
CA GLN A 84 32.53 2.42 20.26
C GLN A 84 31.34 3.28 19.81
N ILE A 85 30.48 3.62 20.76
CA ILE A 85 29.35 4.50 20.52
C ILE A 85 29.74 5.92 20.92
N GLN A 86 29.75 6.85 19.96
CA GLN A 86 30.09 8.26 20.20
C GLN A 86 28.93 9.07 20.82
N LEU A 87 27.76 8.46 21.01
CA LEU A 87 26.57 9.07 21.61
C LEU A 87 26.48 8.78 23.12
N LYS A 88 25.90 9.70 23.90
CA LYS A 88 25.62 9.44 25.32
C LYS A 88 24.56 8.34 25.44
N LYS A 89 24.68 7.51 26.48
CA LYS A 89 23.74 6.40 26.76
C LYS A 89 22.27 6.85 26.75
N ASN A 90 21.97 8.02 27.32
CA ASN A 90 20.61 8.58 27.33
C ASN A 90 20.05 8.89 25.94
N ASP A 91 20.90 9.39 25.03
CA ASP A 91 20.48 9.73 23.67
C ASP A 91 20.21 8.47 22.85
N ILE A 92 20.98 7.40 23.09
CA ILE A 92 20.75 6.08 22.52
C ILE A 92 19.41 5.53 23.02
N SER A 93 19.15 5.57 24.33
CA SER A 93 17.89 5.09 24.89
C SER A 93 16.67 5.82 24.33
N LYS A 94 16.77 7.14 24.10
CA LYS A 94 15.70 7.91 23.44
C LYS A 94 15.47 7.46 22.00
N LYS A 95 16.53 7.30 21.21
CA LYS A 95 16.44 6.81 19.82
C LYS A 95 15.88 5.39 19.74
N ILE A 96 16.28 4.51 20.66
CA ILE A 96 15.70 3.17 20.78
C ILE A 96 14.19 3.27 21.05
N GLY A 97 13.78 4.14 21.98
CA GLY A 97 12.36 4.39 22.25
C GLY A 97 11.58 4.89 21.03
N GLU A 98 12.12 5.85 20.28
CA GLU A 98 11.53 6.34 19.03
C GLU A 98 11.36 5.22 18.00
N LEU A 99 12.38 4.35 17.84
CA LEU A 99 12.30 3.19 16.95
C LEU A 99 11.22 2.20 17.38
N PHE A 100 11.09 1.92 18.67
CA PHE A 100 10.04 1.05 19.20
C PHE A 100 8.63 1.62 18.95
N VAL A 101 8.45 2.93 19.16
CA VAL A 101 7.18 3.61 18.87
C VAL A 101 6.85 3.51 17.38
N ASN A 102 7.80 3.80 16.50
CA ASN A 102 7.60 3.71 15.05
C ASN A 102 7.22 2.29 14.62
N ARG A 103 7.94 1.27 15.12
CA ARG A 103 7.62 -0.14 14.85
C ARG A 103 6.24 -0.53 15.35
N PHE A 104 5.86 -0.08 16.54
CA PHE A 104 4.52 -0.31 17.08
C PHE A 104 3.43 0.31 16.20
N TYR A 105 3.62 1.55 15.74
CA TYR A 105 2.68 2.23 14.85
C TYR A 105 2.50 1.51 13.51
N VAL A 106 3.60 1.04 12.89
CA VAL A 106 3.55 0.27 11.65
C VAL A 106 2.79 -1.04 11.88
N ASN A 107 3.15 -1.79 12.93
CA ASN A 107 2.49 -3.06 13.25
C ASN A 107 0.99 -2.90 13.51
N MET A 108 0.58 -1.88 14.27
CA MET A 108 -0.84 -1.61 14.58
C MET A 108 -1.65 -1.28 13.32
N ASN A 109 -1.02 -0.72 12.29
CA ASN A 109 -1.69 -0.40 11.02
C ASN A 109 -1.60 -1.53 9.98
N SER A 110 -0.85 -2.60 10.26
CA SER A 110 -0.68 -3.73 9.34
C SER A 110 -1.98 -4.52 9.17
N ASP A 111 -2.77 -4.70 10.23
CA ASP A 111 -4.09 -5.36 10.19
C ASP A 111 -5.09 -4.61 9.27
N MET A 112 -4.86 -3.31 9.04
CA MET A 112 -5.70 -2.50 8.14
C MET A 112 -5.37 -2.71 6.65
N LEU A 113 -4.31 -3.45 6.35
CA LEU A 113 -3.87 -3.78 4.98
C LEU A 113 -4.38 -5.15 4.52
N ASP A 114 -5.14 -5.85 5.36
CA ASP A 114 -5.90 -7.04 5.00
C ASP A 114 -7.10 -6.70 4.10
N THR A 115 -7.75 -7.74 3.57
CA THR A 115 -8.98 -7.61 2.78
C THR A 115 -10.05 -6.96 3.65
N PRO A 116 -10.59 -5.79 3.28
CA PRO A 116 -11.56 -5.09 4.12
C PRO A 116 -12.86 -5.86 4.26
N GLU A 117 -13.50 -5.68 5.42
CA GLU A 117 -14.71 -6.40 5.84
C GLU A 117 -15.88 -6.23 4.85
N ILE A 118 -15.92 -5.12 4.11
CA ILE A 118 -16.95 -4.86 3.09
C ILE A 118 -16.98 -5.93 1.99
N PHE A 119 -15.89 -6.67 1.77
CA PHE A 119 -15.83 -7.78 0.82
C PHE A 119 -16.22 -9.13 1.41
N TRP A 120 -16.41 -9.23 2.74
CA TRP A 120 -16.91 -10.45 3.37
C TRP A 120 -18.37 -10.74 3.00
N ASP A 121 -19.18 -9.69 2.82
CA ASP A 121 -20.58 -9.80 2.38
C ASP A 121 -20.76 -9.73 0.85
N HIS A 122 -19.66 -9.51 0.11
CA HIS A 122 -19.67 -9.21 -1.32
C HIS A 122 -18.56 -9.96 -2.09
N GLU A 123 -18.60 -11.30 -2.02
CA GLU A 123 -17.61 -12.20 -2.64
C GLU A 123 -17.41 -11.96 -4.15
N ASP A 124 -18.44 -11.53 -4.87
CA ASP A 124 -18.38 -11.24 -6.31
C ASP A 124 -17.32 -10.17 -6.67
N PHE A 125 -17.00 -9.26 -5.75
CA PHE A 125 -16.05 -8.16 -5.98
C PHE A 125 -14.70 -8.37 -5.30
N THR A 126 -14.57 -9.40 -4.47
CA THR A 126 -13.32 -9.80 -3.81
C THR A 126 -12.25 -10.15 -4.84
N GLU A 127 -12.61 -10.89 -5.89
CA GLU A 127 -11.67 -11.26 -6.95
C GLU A 127 -11.10 -10.03 -7.69
N THR A 128 -11.96 -9.04 -7.98
CA THR A 128 -11.54 -7.79 -8.63
C THR A 128 -10.60 -7.00 -7.72
N TYR A 129 -10.93 -6.91 -6.43
CA TYR A 129 -10.09 -6.27 -5.43
C TYR A 129 -8.71 -6.96 -5.32
N GLU A 130 -8.67 -8.28 -5.15
CA GLU A 130 -7.42 -9.02 -4.99
C GLU A 130 -6.55 -8.97 -6.24
N HIS A 131 -7.14 -9.04 -7.45
CA HIS A 131 -6.40 -8.83 -8.70
C HIS A 131 -5.73 -7.47 -8.76
N PHE A 132 -6.44 -6.41 -8.37
CA PHE A 132 -5.90 -5.06 -8.39
C PHE A 132 -4.90 -4.81 -7.25
N ARG A 133 -5.14 -5.39 -6.08
CA ARG A 133 -4.22 -5.39 -4.94
C ARG A 133 -2.89 -6.05 -5.28
N LYS A 134 -2.94 -7.16 -6.02
CA LYS A 134 -1.77 -7.84 -6.58
C LYS A 134 -1.04 -6.97 -7.59
N TYR A 135 -1.75 -6.27 -8.48
CA TYR A 135 -1.13 -5.34 -9.43
C TYR A 135 -0.36 -4.22 -8.72
N LEU A 136 -0.89 -3.68 -7.62
CA LEU A 136 -0.24 -2.65 -6.81
C LEU A 136 0.87 -3.19 -5.88
N ASP A 137 1.17 -4.50 -5.96
CA ASP A 137 2.16 -5.19 -5.14
C ASP A 137 1.98 -4.98 -3.62
N ILE A 138 0.75 -4.73 -3.16
CA ILE A 138 0.49 -4.33 -1.76
C ILE A 138 1.01 -5.38 -0.78
N SER A 139 0.69 -6.66 -0.96
CA SER A 139 1.15 -7.73 -0.05
C SER A 139 2.68 -7.81 0.04
N LYS A 140 3.36 -7.70 -1.11
CA LYS A 140 4.81 -7.76 -1.19
C LYS A 140 5.47 -6.54 -0.54
N ARG A 141 4.90 -5.35 -0.75
CA ARG A 141 5.37 -4.11 -0.14
C ARG A 141 5.23 -4.13 1.38
N VAL A 142 4.13 -4.68 1.90
CA VAL A 142 3.93 -4.89 3.34
C VAL A 142 4.98 -5.85 3.92
N GLU A 143 5.24 -6.97 3.25
CA GLU A 143 6.27 -7.92 3.66
C GLU A 143 7.65 -7.24 3.73
N ILE A 144 8.02 -6.49 2.68
CA ILE A 144 9.29 -5.74 2.65
C ILE A 144 9.36 -4.72 3.79
N LEU A 145 8.28 -3.97 4.02
CA LEU A 145 8.22 -2.97 5.10
C LEU A 145 8.44 -3.61 6.48
N ASN A 146 7.90 -4.80 6.71
CA ASN A 146 8.05 -5.53 7.98
C ASN A 146 9.45 -6.11 8.20
N HIS A 147 10.25 -6.26 7.14
CA HIS A 147 11.62 -6.79 7.19
C HIS A 147 12.73 -5.72 7.18
N ARG A 148 12.37 -4.44 6.99
CA ARG A 148 13.30 -3.30 7.12
C ARG A 148 13.49 -2.89 8.58
#